data_AF-A0A929E0H8-F1
#
_entry.id   AF-A0A929E0H8-F1
#
_cell.length_a   1.000
_cell.length_b   1.000
_cell.length_c   1.000
_cell.angle_alpha   90.00
_cell.angle_beta   90.00
_cell.angle_gamma   90.00
#
_symmetry.space_group_name_H-M   'P 1'
#
loop_
_entity.id
_entity.type
_entity.pdbx_description
1 polymer ?
#
loop_
_entity_poly.entity_id
_entity_poly.type
_entity_poly.pdbx_seq_one_letter_code
_entity_poly.pdbx_strand_id
1 'polypeptide(L)'
;FGYDLFGLGNILVFLVGGGDLTIQQLTAEKAPVLQDMAADDMNVIFNNRVANIQKIYPYVPDALNYILLHFSNGANLYYENTVQLLEDLEDVQIKA
;
A
#
# COMPACT_ATOMS: atom_id res chain seq x y z
N PHE A 1 -16.89 3.75 10.87
CA PHE A 1 -16.21 2.49 10.53
C PHE A 1 -15.15 2.66 9.44
N GLY A 2 -15.44 3.36 8.32
CA GLY A 2 -14.42 3.58 7.28
C GLY A 2 -13.13 4.28 7.73
N TYR A 3 -13.22 5.21 8.70
CA TYR A 3 -12.03 5.88 9.25
C TYR A 3 -11.04 4.92 9.90
N ASP A 4 -11.52 3.92 10.65
CA ASP A 4 -10.65 2.93 11.29
C ASP A 4 -9.97 2.06 10.23
N LEU A 5 -10.71 1.65 9.20
CA LEU A 5 -10.19 0.86 8.08
C LEU A 5 -9.09 1.61 7.31
N PHE A 6 -9.32 2.87 6.95
CA PHE A 6 -8.28 3.69 6.30
C PHE A 6 -7.08 3.93 7.23
N GLY A 7 -7.32 4.10 8.53
CA GLY A 7 -6.25 4.20 9.52
C GLY A 7 -5.38 2.94 9.56
N LEU A 8 -6.00 1.76 9.67
CA LEU A 8 -5.33 0.46 9.67
C LEU A 8 -4.56 0.21 8.36
N GLY A 9 -5.17 0.49 7.21
CA GLY A 9 -4.50 0.37 5.92
C GLY A 9 -3.27 1.27 5.81
N ASN A 10 -3.35 2.51 6.31
CA ASN A 10 -2.20 3.41 6.34
C ASN A 10 -1.09 2.96 7.29
N ILE A 11 -1.44 2.39 8.45
CA ILE A 11 -0.45 1.77 9.35
C ILE A 11 0.25 0.62 8.63
N LEU A 12 -0.50 -0.23 7.91
CA LEU A 12 0.07 -1.35 7.18
C LEU A 12 1.02 -0.89 6.06
N VAL A 13 0.61 0.08 5.24
CA VAL A 13 1.46 0.69 4.20
C VAL A 13 2.75 1.25 4.80
N PHE A 14 2.66 1.96 5.94
CA PHE A 14 3.82 2.50 6.64
C PHE A 14 4.77 1.39 7.13
N LEU A 15 4.24 0.33 7.72
CA LEU A 15 5.04 -0.78 8.24
C LEU A 15 5.77 -1.53 7.12
N VAL A 16 5.06 -1.86 6.03
CA VAL A 16 5.66 -2.58 4.89
C VAL A 16 6.68 -1.71 4.13
N GLY A 17 6.42 -0.40 4.04
CA GLY A 17 7.35 0.57 3.47
C GLY A 17 8.56 0.88 4.36
N GLY A 18 8.59 0.43 5.62
CA GLY A 18 9.65 0.79 6.58
C GLY A 18 9.66 2.27 6.93
N GLY A 19 8.52 2.95 6.82
CA GLY A 19 8.38 4.41 6.90
C GLY A 19 7.48 4.97 5.80
N ASP A 20 7.37 6.30 5.76
CA ASP A 20 6.66 6.98 4.68
C ASP A 20 7.52 7.01 3.41
N LEU A 21 7.10 6.31 2.37
CA LEU A 21 7.70 6.42 1.04
C LEU A 21 6.92 7.46 0.24
N THR A 22 7.53 8.63 0.03
CA THR A 22 6.85 9.77 -0.62
C THR A 22 7.39 10.03 -2.02
N ILE A 23 6.52 10.52 -2.91
CA ILE A 23 6.93 10.92 -4.26
C ILE A 23 7.99 12.04 -4.23
N GLN A 24 7.93 12.93 -3.22
CA GLN A 24 8.92 13.98 -3.02
C GLN A 24 10.29 13.41 -2.68
N GLN A 25 10.34 12.43 -1.76
CA GLN A 25 11.58 11.76 -1.41
C GLN A 25 12.18 11.03 -2.62
N LEU A 26 11.37 10.23 -3.32
CA LEU A 26 11.81 9.51 -4.52
C LEU A 26 12.34 10.47 -5.59
N THR A 27 11.68 11.63 -5.77
CA THR A 27 12.12 12.69 -6.68
C THR A 27 13.47 13.29 -6.26
N ALA A 28 13.64 13.59 -4.98
CA ALA A 28 14.90 14.12 -4.45
C ALA A 28 16.06 13.13 -4.62
N GLU A 29 15.78 11.84 -4.42
CA GLU A 29 16.75 10.74 -4.59
C GLU A 29 16.96 10.34 -6.06
N LYS A 30 16.19 10.90 -6.99
CA LYS A 30 16.16 10.51 -8.41
C LYS A 30 15.97 9.00 -8.60
N ALA A 31 15.09 8.41 -7.80
CA ALA A 31 14.85 6.99 -7.80
C ALA A 31 14.36 6.51 -9.19
N PRO A 32 14.97 5.47 -9.79
CA PRO A 32 14.59 4.98 -11.12
C PRO A 32 13.11 4.59 -11.25
N VAL A 33 12.53 4.08 -10.15
CA VAL A 33 11.11 3.68 -10.05
C VAL A 33 10.12 4.78 -10.40
N LEU A 34 10.53 6.06 -10.35
CA LEU A 34 9.67 7.18 -10.74
C LEU A 34 9.17 7.10 -12.18
N GLN A 35 9.95 6.48 -13.08
CA GLN A 35 9.55 6.34 -14.49
C GLN A 35 8.33 5.44 -14.67
N ASP A 36 8.15 4.48 -13.75
CA ASP A 36 7.09 3.48 -13.79
C ASP A 36 5.97 3.76 -12.79
N MET A 37 6.02 4.88 -12.07
CA MET A 37 5.04 5.26 -11.06
C MET A 37 3.86 6.00 -11.71
N ALA A 38 2.65 5.58 -11.39
CA ALA A 38 1.40 6.19 -11.82
C ALA A 38 0.63 6.78 -10.63
N ALA A 39 -0.35 7.65 -10.91
CA ALA A 39 -1.23 8.20 -9.87
C ALA A 39 -1.97 7.10 -9.10
N ASP A 40 -2.30 6.00 -9.78
CA ASP A 40 -2.99 4.82 -9.25
C ASP A 40 -2.17 4.08 -8.18
N ASP A 41 -0.84 4.23 -8.18
CA ASP A 41 0.05 3.62 -7.18
C ASP A 41 0.08 4.39 -5.86
N MET A 42 -0.48 5.60 -5.84
CA MET A 42 -0.45 6.49 -4.68
C MET A 42 -1.58 6.17 -3.71
N ASN A 43 -1.36 6.43 -2.44
CA ASN A 43 -2.33 6.21 -1.38
C ASN A 43 -3.55 7.14 -1.55
N VAL A 44 -4.75 6.58 -1.37
CA VAL A 44 -6.02 7.29 -1.61
C VAL A 44 -6.30 8.44 -0.64
N ILE A 45 -5.76 8.37 0.58
CA ILE A 45 -5.91 9.44 1.59
C ILE A 45 -4.74 10.41 1.53
N PHE A 46 -3.52 9.87 1.41
CA PHE A 46 -2.28 10.64 1.35
C PHE A 46 -1.64 10.51 -0.03
N ASN A 47 -2.16 11.24 -1.02
CA ASN A 47 -1.78 11.15 -2.43
C ASN A 47 -0.29 11.36 -2.74
N ASN A 48 0.52 11.79 -1.76
CA ASN A 48 1.97 11.91 -1.89
C ASN A 48 2.74 10.66 -1.41
N ARG A 49 2.07 9.70 -0.75
CA ARG A 49 2.65 8.44 -0.27
C ARG A 49 2.37 7.32 -1.27
N VAL A 50 3.37 6.48 -1.52
CA VAL A 50 3.23 5.31 -2.40
C VAL A 50 2.52 4.20 -1.63
N ALA A 51 1.45 3.64 -2.20
CA ALA A 51 0.74 2.47 -1.68
C ALA A 51 1.19 1.18 -2.39
N ASN A 52 1.59 1.25 -3.66
CA ASN A 52 2.17 0.11 -4.39
C ASN A 52 3.64 -0.10 -4.01
N ILE A 53 3.87 -0.60 -2.79
CA ILE A 53 5.22 -0.73 -2.21
C ILE A 53 6.10 -1.68 -3.01
N GLN A 54 5.52 -2.70 -3.67
CA GLN A 54 6.27 -3.68 -4.45
C GLN A 54 7.05 -3.05 -5.63
N LYS A 55 6.59 -1.90 -6.17
CA LYS A 55 7.37 -1.16 -7.19
C LYS A 55 8.71 -0.67 -6.65
N ILE A 56 8.81 -0.37 -5.36
CA ILE A 56 10.02 0.10 -4.69
C ILE A 56 10.80 -1.08 -4.10
N TYR A 57 10.09 -2.04 -3.50
CA TYR A 57 10.64 -3.22 -2.85
C TYR A 57 10.07 -4.50 -3.50
N PRO A 58 10.68 -4.99 -4.60
CA PRO A 58 10.16 -6.15 -5.33
C PRO A 58 10.10 -7.46 -4.54
N TYR A 59 10.74 -7.53 -3.37
CA TYR A 59 10.68 -8.69 -2.49
C TYR A 59 9.39 -8.75 -1.64
N VAL A 60 8.57 -7.69 -1.64
CA VAL A 60 7.26 -7.71 -0.98
C VAL A 60 6.37 -8.75 -1.66
N PRO A 61 5.79 -9.71 -0.91
CA PRO A 61 4.95 -10.76 -1.50
C PRO A 61 3.73 -10.19 -2.24
N ASP A 62 3.37 -10.82 -3.36
CA ASP A 62 2.22 -10.39 -4.20
C ASP A 62 0.92 -10.30 -3.39
N ALA A 63 0.66 -11.29 -2.55
CA ALA A 63 -0.54 -11.32 -1.71
C ALA A 63 -0.59 -10.17 -0.70
N LEU A 64 0.56 -9.77 -0.14
CA LEU A 64 0.62 -8.61 0.74
C LEU A 64 0.44 -7.30 -0.04
N ASN A 65 1.10 -7.16 -1.20
CA ASN A 65 0.97 -5.94 -2.01
C ASN A 65 -0.47 -5.78 -2.54
N TYR A 66 -1.16 -6.87 -2.84
CA TYR A 66 -2.58 -6.86 -3.20
C TYR A 66 -3.44 -6.18 -2.11
N ILE A 67 -3.22 -6.53 -0.84
CA ILE A 67 -3.89 -5.88 0.31
C ILE A 67 -3.56 -4.38 0.37
N LEU A 68 -2.30 -4.00 0.16
CA LEU A 68 -1.90 -2.59 0.17
C LEU A 68 -2.58 -1.79 -0.96
N LEU A 69 -2.76 -2.39 -2.13
CA LEU A 69 -3.37 -1.75 -3.29
C LEU A 69 -4.86 -1.43 -3.09
N HIS A 70 -5.57 -2.08 -2.15
CA HIS A 70 -6.90 -1.65 -1.74
C HIS A 70 -6.93 -0.25 -1.09
N PHE A 71 -5.77 0.28 -0.69
CA PHE A 71 -5.60 1.64 -0.14
C PHE A 71 -4.95 2.60 -1.14
N SER A 72 -4.83 2.20 -2.40
CA SER A 72 -4.31 3.02 -3.50
C SER A 72 -5.43 3.74 -4.26
N ASN A 73 -5.08 4.77 -5.02
CA ASN A 73 -6.01 5.46 -5.93
C ASN A 73 -6.54 4.55 -7.03
N GLY A 74 -5.77 3.54 -7.44
CA GLY A 74 -6.17 2.55 -8.43
C GLY A 74 -7.08 1.43 -7.90
N ALA A 75 -7.48 1.48 -6.63
CA ALA A 75 -8.31 0.46 -6.03
C ALA A 75 -9.68 0.38 -6.73
N ASN A 76 -9.97 -0.75 -7.37
CA ASN A 76 -11.26 -1.01 -7.99
C ASN A 76 -12.36 -1.39 -6.98
N LEU A 77 -11.95 -1.92 -5.83
CA LEU A 77 -12.83 -2.34 -4.73
C LEU A 77 -12.15 -1.96 -3.41
N TYR A 78 -12.90 -1.35 -2.51
CA TYR A 78 -12.45 -1.07 -1.15
C TYR A 78 -13.07 -2.08 -0.19
N TYR A 79 -12.37 -2.41 0.90
CA TYR A 79 -13.00 -3.17 1.98
C TYR A 79 -14.17 -2.37 2.56
N GLU A 80 -15.29 -3.03 2.82
CA GLU A 80 -16.48 -2.42 3.42
C GLU A 80 -16.36 -2.36 4.95
N ASN A 81 -15.61 -3.29 5.52
CA ASN A 81 -15.39 -3.42 6.95
C ASN A 81 -14.01 -4.03 7.23
N THR A 82 -13.59 -3.98 8.50
CA THR A 82 -12.27 -4.47 8.91
C THR A 82 -12.14 -5.99 8.89
N VAL A 83 -13.25 -6.74 8.86
CA VAL A 83 -13.19 -8.22 8.81
C VAL A 83 -12.60 -8.68 7.49
N GLN A 84 -13.01 -8.07 6.37
CA GLN A 84 -12.47 -8.42 5.05
C GLN A 84 -10.94 -8.16 4.96
N LEU A 85 -10.46 -7.06 5.54
CA LEU A 85 -9.01 -6.80 5.64
C LEU A 85 -8.30 -7.87 6.48
N LEU A 86 -8.90 -8.31 7.58
CA LEU A 86 -8.31 -9.32 8.46
C LEU A 86 -8.29 -10.71 7.80
N GLU A 87 -9.36 -11.08 7.09
CA GLU A 87 -9.44 -12.33 6.34
C GLU A 87 -8.32 -12.42 5.29
N ASP A 88 -8.10 -11.38 4.48
CA ASP A 88 -7.01 -11.37 3.52
C ASP A 88 -5.63 -11.41 4.19
N LEU A 89 -5.45 -10.74 5.34
CA LEU A 89 -4.19 -10.78 6.09
C LEU A 89 -3.91 -12.17 6.70
N GLU A 90 -4.94 -12.89 7.13
CA GLU A 90 -4.82 -14.27 7.60
C GLU A 90 -4.39 -15.20 6.46
N ASP A 91 -4.92 -15.01 5.24
CA ASP A 91 -4.55 -15.79 4.06
C ASP A 91 -3.10 -15.54 3.61
N VAL A 92 -2.54 -14.35 3.85
CA VAL A 92 -1.12 -14.04 3.60
C VAL A 92 -0.19 -14.81 4.55
N GLN A 93 -0.66 -15.19 5.76
CA GLN A 93 0.15 -15.96 6.70
C GLN A 93 0.28 -17.41 6.21
N ILE A 94 1.33 -17.67 5.43
CA ILE A 94 1.76 -19.03 5.14
C ILE A 94 2.16 -19.68 6.47
N LYS A 95 1.43 -20.76 6.82
CA LYS A 95 1.68 -21.63 7.98
C LYS A 95 3.18 -21.85 8.18
N ALA A 96 3.67 -21.43 9.36
CA ALA A 96 5.00 -21.74 9.86
C ALA A 96 5.16 -23.26 10.07
#